data_AF-A0A959B8R7-F1
#
_entry.id   AF-A0A959B8R7-F1
#
_cell.length_a   1.000
_cell.length_b   1.000
_cell.length_c   1.000
_cell.angle_alpha   90.00
_cell.angle_beta   90.00
_cell.angle_gamma   90.00
#
_symmetry.space_group_name_H-M   'P 1'
#
loop_
_entity.id
_entity.type
_entity.pdbx_description
1 polymer ?
#
loop_
_entity_poly.entity_id
_entity_poly.type
_entity_poly.pdbx_seq_one_letter_code
_entity_poly.pdbx_strand_id
1 'polypeptide(L)'
;MTQFTFRSAFFQFIYTAIALASLLSPKVGWGQCPTIQAIMVDACSTIPTEEGLNEFIIINSGGGFNTNTLYLDFDNNNNNFGQQNNDINFNNGNDPVNPTPCGLQPGNPSLISGCNAIPIGPGFNVPPNSTVILQTSNGANTAYDFSNICSPGQCVYVIQNACTRTAGGFTNSGAGTRITIIGLTTPACSNAYIYDRAQLVGGDGAYFIPFSTYGNGGCAAPPVT
;
A
#
# COMPACT_ATOMS: atom_id res chain seq x y z
N MET A 1 -7.04 -67.11 -17.56
CA MET A 1 -7.41 -65.95 -16.73
C MET A 1 -6.18 -65.09 -16.53
N THR A 2 -6.08 -63.98 -17.25
CA THR A 2 -5.06 -62.95 -16.99
C THR A 2 -5.64 -61.62 -17.48
N GLN A 3 -6.08 -60.80 -16.52
CA GLN A 3 -6.55 -59.44 -16.72
C GLN A 3 -5.39 -58.55 -17.17
N PHE A 4 -5.58 -57.82 -18.27
CA PHE A 4 -4.70 -56.72 -18.66
C PHE A 4 -5.16 -55.42 -17.97
N THR A 5 -4.34 -54.89 -17.08
CA THR A 5 -4.66 -53.72 -16.25
C THR A 5 -4.39 -52.42 -17.01
N PHE A 6 -5.41 -51.86 -17.65
CA PHE A 6 -5.44 -50.49 -18.20
C PHE A 6 -5.60 -49.46 -17.06
N ARG A 7 -4.53 -49.08 -16.36
CA ARG A 7 -4.62 -47.99 -15.35
C ARG A 7 -3.48 -46.98 -15.30
N SER A 8 -2.43 -47.12 -16.12
CA SER A 8 -1.21 -46.31 -15.95
C SER A 8 -1.13 -45.02 -16.80
N ALA A 9 -1.76 -44.97 -17.98
CA ALA A 9 -1.50 -43.88 -18.92
C ALA A 9 -2.30 -42.58 -18.67
N PHE A 10 -3.43 -42.63 -17.97
CA PHE A 10 -4.33 -41.47 -17.82
C PHE A 10 -3.91 -40.53 -16.67
N PHE A 11 -3.20 -41.02 -15.66
CA PHE A 11 -2.77 -40.22 -14.51
C PHE A 11 -1.47 -39.42 -14.76
N GLN A 12 -0.64 -39.83 -15.72
CA GLN A 12 0.62 -39.14 -16.06
C GLN A 12 0.39 -37.84 -16.87
N PHE A 13 -0.72 -37.76 -17.62
CA PHE A 13 -1.07 -36.58 -18.43
C PHE A 13 -1.60 -35.40 -17.62
N ILE A 14 -2.23 -35.66 -16.45
CA ILE A 14 -2.79 -34.60 -15.60
C ILE A 14 -1.69 -33.87 -14.83
N TYR A 15 -0.64 -34.58 -14.39
CA TYR A 15 0.48 -33.97 -13.67
C TYR A 15 1.40 -33.10 -14.55
N THR A 16 1.53 -33.42 -15.84
CA THR A 16 2.34 -32.64 -16.78
C THR A 16 1.64 -31.36 -17.24
N ALA A 17 0.30 -31.34 -17.30
CA ALA A 17 -0.48 -30.14 -17.61
C ALA A 17 -0.47 -29.10 -16.47
N ILE A 18 -0.49 -29.53 -15.21
CA ILE A 18 -0.47 -28.63 -14.05
C ILE A 18 0.91 -27.97 -13.86
N ALA A 19 2.00 -28.69 -14.16
CA ALA A 19 3.35 -28.15 -14.07
C ALA A 19 3.69 -27.11 -15.16
N LEU A 20 3.06 -27.19 -16.34
CA LEU A 20 3.23 -26.20 -17.42
C LEU A 20 2.43 -24.91 -17.18
N ALA A 21 1.27 -24.97 -16.52
CA ALA A 21 0.44 -23.79 -16.22
C ALA A 21 1.13 -22.83 -15.23
N SER A 22 1.96 -23.34 -14.32
CA SER A 22 2.77 -22.55 -13.39
C SER A 22 3.99 -21.85 -14.03
N LEU A 23 4.39 -22.26 -15.24
CA LEU A 23 5.48 -21.64 -16.00
C LEU A 23 5.01 -20.58 -17.00
N LEU A 24 3.70 -20.53 -17.28
CA LEU A 24 3.05 -19.58 -18.19
C LEU A 24 2.34 -18.44 -17.47
N SER A 25 2.37 -18.40 -16.13
CA SER A 25 2.03 -17.16 -15.42
C SER A 25 3.17 -16.18 -15.66
N PRO A 26 2.97 -15.07 -16.40
CA PRO A 26 3.99 -14.04 -16.46
C PRO A 26 4.24 -13.61 -15.02
N LYS A 27 5.40 -13.96 -14.46
CA LYS A 27 5.88 -13.28 -13.27
C LYS A 27 5.98 -11.83 -13.70
N VAL A 28 5.05 -11.03 -13.19
CA VAL A 28 5.02 -9.59 -13.37
C VAL A 28 6.43 -9.11 -13.04
N GLY A 29 7.16 -8.63 -14.04
CA GLY A 29 8.51 -8.12 -13.81
C GLY A 29 8.45 -7.04 -12.74
N TRP A 30 9.48 -6.90 -11.92
CA TRP A 30 9.50 -5.96 -10.79
C TRP A 30 9.14 -4.51 -11.17
N GLY A 31 9.37 -4.11 -12.44
CA GLY A 31 8.97 -2.80 -12.97
C GLY A 31 7.49 -2.66 -13.36
N GLN A 32 6.66 -3.68 -13.17
CA GLN A 32 5.22 -3.65 -13.50
C GLN A 32 4.34 -3.54 -12.25
N CYS A 33 4.89 -3.79 -11.06
CA CYS A 33 4.16 -3.65 -9.80
C CYS A 33 4.29 -2.26 -9.21
N PRO A 34 3.27 -1.80 -8.47
CA PRO A 34 3.42 -0.62 -7.65
C PRO A 34 4.51 -0.85 -6.59
N THR A 35 5.30 0.18 -6.34
CA THR A 35 6.33 0.18 -5.30
C THR A 35 6.14 1.37 -4.37
N ILE A 36 6.34 1.15 -3.08
CA ILE A 36 6.42 2.24 -2.10
C ILE A 36 7.74 2.97 -2.33
N GLN A 37 7.65 4.27 -2.60
CA GLN A 37 8.79 5.18 -2.62
C GLN A 37 9.05 5.79 -1.23
N ALA A 38 7.99 6.04 -0.45
CA ALA A 38 8.13 6.50 0.94
C ALA A 38 6.86 6.22 1.75
N ILE A 39 7.03 6.15 3.07
CA ILE A 39 5.95 6.08 4.06
C ILE A 39 6.15 7.25 5.04
N MET A 40 5.14 8.11 5.17
CA MET A 40 5.05 9.07 6.27
C MET A 40 4.47 8.35 7.48
N VAL A 41 5.28 8.12 8.51
CA VAL A 41 4.98 7.22 9.63
C VAL A 41 4.49 7.97 10.86
N ASP A 42 5.16 9.04 11.25
CA ASP A 42 4.82 9.91 12.39
C ASP A 42 4.37 11.22 11.75
N ALA A 43 3.08 11.35 11.46
CA ALA A 43 2.61 12.45 10.63
C ALA A 43 2.62 13.77 11.42
N CYS A 44 2.46 14.89 10.74
CA CYS A 44 2.13 16.16 11.36
C CYS A 44 0.64 16.20 11.62
N SER A 45 0.26 16.90 12.68
CA SER A 45 -1.14 17.26 12.89
C SER A 45 -1.29 18.63 13.52
N THR A 46 -2.36 19.33 13.14
CA THR A 46 -2.80 20.52 13.88
C THR A 46 -3.56 20.15 15.16
N ILE A 47 -4.01 18.90 15.27
CA ILE A 47 -4.70 18.33 16.43
C ILE A 47 -3.90 17.09 16.89
N PRO A 48 -3.20 17.14 18.05
CA PRO A 48 -2.27 16.08 18.46
C PRO A 48 -2.86 14.68 18.54
N THR A 49 -4.17 14.55 18.79
CA THR A 49 -4.85 13.26 18.88
C THR A 49 -5.23 12.65 17.52
N GLU A 50 -5.02 13.38 16.43
CA GLU A 50 -5.47 13.03 15.07
C GLU A 50 -4.30 12.78 14.11
N GLU A 51 -3.09 12.73 14.63
CA GLU A 51 -1.88 12.50 13.83
C GLU A 51 -1.93 11.21 13.01
N GLY A 52 -2.40 10.11 13.60
CA GLY A 52 -2.58 8.84 12.89
C GLY A 52 -3.60 8.89 11.73
N LEU A 53 -4.39 9.96 11.60
CA LEU A 53 -5.26 10.18 10.42
C LEU A 53 -4.49 10.73 9.23
N ASN A 54 -3.32 11.33 9.45
CA ASN A 54 -2.56 12.10 8.47
C ASN A 54 -1.35 11.35 7.90
N GLU A 55 -1.17 10.08 8.27
CA GLU A 55 -0.18 9.21 7.65
C GLU A 55 -0.53 8.90 6.17
N PHE A 56 0.50 8.72 5.34
CA PHE A 56 0.31 8.41 3.92
C PHE A 56 1.49 7.64 3.33
N ILE A 57 1.24 7.04 2.16
CA ILE A 57 2.25 6.34 1.35
C ILE A 57 2.40 7.07 0.03
N ILE A 58 3.65 7.24 -0.43
CA ILE A 58 3.97 7.64 -1.80
C ILE A 58 4.31 6.39 -2.59
N ILE A 59 3.58 6.15 -3.68
CA ILE A 59 3.65 4.96 -4.51
C ILE A 59 4.07 5.36 -5.92
N ASN A 60 5.04 4.64 -6.50
CA ASN A 60 5.25 4.63 -7.94
C ASN A 60 4.37 3.54 -8.56
N SER A 61 3.63 3.85 -9.62
CA SER A 61 2.70 2.90 -10.24
C SER A 61 3.35 1.78 -11.04
N GLY A 62 4.67 1.83 -11.28
CA GLY A 62 5.38 0.87 -12.11
C GLY A 62 4.78 0.78 -13.51
N GLY A 63 4.20 -0.38 -13.83
CA GLY A 63 3.52 -0.63 -15.12
C GLY A 63 2.13 -0.01 -15.23
N GLY A 64 1.66 0.69 -14.20
CA GLY A 64 0.27 1.12 -14.08
C GLY A 64 -0.61 0.01 -13.52
N PHE A 65 -1.76 0.37 -12.96
CA PHE A 65 -2.65 -0.59 -12.33
C PHE A 65 -4.09 -0.08 -12.25
N ASN A 66 -5.05 -1.00 -12.12
CA ASN A 66 -6.43 -0.64 -11.79
C ASN A 66 -6.57 -0.55 -10.26
N THR A 67 -7.17 0.52 -9.74
CA THR A 67 -7.31 0.71 -8.28
C THR A 67 -8.17 -0.35 -7.60
N ASN A 68 -9.04 -1.09 -8.33
CA ASN A 68 -9.76 -2.23 -7.77
C ASN A 68 -8.86 -3.43 -7.46
N THR A 69 -7.68 -3.51 -8.07
CA THR A 69 -6.75 -4.62 -7.83
C THR A 69 -5.69 -4.27 -6.78
N LEU A 70 -5.52 -2.97 -6.48
CA LEU A 70 -4.63 -2.49 -5.43
C LEU A 70 -5.12 -2.93 -4.05
N TYR A 71 -4.19 -3.44 -3.25
CA TYR A 71 -4.41 -3.70 -1.83
C TYR A 71 -3.23 -3.23 -0.98
N LEU A 72 -3.52 -2.96 0.29
CA LEU A 72 -2.54 -2.61 1.31
C LEU A 72 -2.81 -3.39 2.59
N ASP A 73 -1.82 -4.15 3.02
CA ASP A 73 -1.76 -4.86 4.31
C ASP A 73 -0.90 -4.01 5.26
N PHE A 74 -1.53 -3.41 6.26
CA PHE A 74 -0.83 -2.77 7.36
C PHE A 74 -0.24 -3.84 8.29
N ASP A 75 0.66 -3.42 9.18
CA ASP A 75 1.21 -4.36 10.15
C ASP A 75 0.11 -4.86 11.09
N ASN A 76 0.14 -6.14 11.49
CA ASN A 76 -0.85 -6.70 12.41
C ASN A 76 -0.96 -5.91 13.73
N ASN A 77 0.13 -5.29 14.20
CA ASN A 77 0.09 -4.45 15.39
C ASN A 77 -0.72 -3.16 15.20
N ASN A 78 -1.06 -2.79 13.96
CA ASN A 78 -1.83 -1.61 13.58
C ASN A 78 -3.29 -1.91 13.21
N ASN A 79 -3.67 -3.18 13.12
CA ASN A 79 -5.00 -3.61 12.67
C ASN A 79 -5.92 -4.11 13.79
N ASN A 80 -5.42 -4.25 15.02
CA ASN A 80 -6.14 -4.89 16.13
C ASN A 80 -7.05 -3.93 16.92
N PHE A 81 -7.34 -2.73 16.40
CA PHE A 81 -8.11 -1.68 17.08
C PHE A 81 -9.55 -1.54 16.55
N GLY A 82 -10.10 -2.61 15.95
CA GLY A 82 -11.43 -2.67 15.37
C GLY A 82 -11.46 -2.49 13.85
N GLN A 83 -12.60 -2.83 13.24
CA GLN A 83 -12.82 -2.89 11.79
C GLN A 83 -12.40 -1.64 11.01
N GLN A 84 -12.41 -0.45 11.63
CA GLN A 84 -12.05 0.80 10.98
C GLN A 84 -10.54 0.92 10.70
N ASN A 85 -9.72 0.08 11.36
CA ASN A 85 -8.29 0.00 11.19
C ASN A 85 -7.87 -1.21 10.34
N ASN A 86 -8.82 -1.87 9.69
CA ASN A 86 -8.56 -3.00 8.80
C ASN A 86 -7.74 -2.55 7.57
N ASP A 87 -7.16 -3.53 6.90
CA ASP A 87 -6.43 -3.44 5.67
C ASP A 87 -7.29 -2.92 4.51
N ILE A 88 -6.63 -2.45 3.45
CA ILE A 88 -7.30 -1.90 2.28
C ILE A 88 -7.41 -2.96 1.20
N ASN A 89 -8.64 -3.30 0.79
CA ASN A 89 -8.94 -4.32 -0.22
C ASN A 89 -8.27 -5.69 0.01
N PHE A 90 -7.78 -5.96 1.23
CA PHE A 90 -7.11 -7.20 1.61
C PHE A 90 -7.71 -7.68 2.92
N ASN A 91 -8.08 -8.95 2.99
CA ASN A 91 -8.59 -9.53 4.22
C ASN A 91 -7.63 -10.63 4.67
N ASN A 92 -6.81 -10.32 5.67
CA ASN A 92 -5.88 -11.27 6.30
C ASN A 92 -6.47 -11.94 7.55
N GLY A 93 -7.74 -11.68 7.88
CA GLY A 93 -8.39 -12.21 9.09
C GLY A 93 -8.02 -11.51 10.38
N ASN A 94 -7.56 -10.25 10.33
CA ASN A 94 -7.28 -9.39 11.48
C ASN A 94 -8.48 -9.14 12.42
N ASP A 95 -9.73 -9.23 11.93
CA ASP A 95 -10.93 -9.25 12.75
C ASP A 95 -11.76 -10.54 12.47
N PRO A 96 -11.79 -11.51 13.41
CA PRO A 96 -12.53 -12.77 13.22
C PRO A 96 -14.06 -12.59 13.28
N VAL A 97 -14.56 -11.43 13.73
CA VAL A 97 -16.00 -11.13 13.88
C VAL A 97 -16.52 -10.33 12.69
N ASN A 98 -15.75 -9.36 12.18
CA ASN A 98 -16.08 -8.64 10.96
C ASN A 98 -14.86 -8.47 10.06
N PRO A 99 -14.58 -9.44 9.17
CA PRO A 99 -13.37 -9.44 8.37
C PRO A 99 -13.48 -8.54 7.12
N THR A 100 -14.43 -7.61 7.09
CA THR A 100 -14.64 -6.75 5.91
C THR A 100 -13.50 -5.74 5.81
N PRO A 101 -12.66 -5.80 4.76
CA PRO A 101 -11.59 -4.86 4.59
C PRO A 101 -12.13 -3.48 4.26
N CYS A 102 -11.33 -2.46 4.55
CA CYS A 102 -11.66 -1.12 4.10
C CYS A 102 -11.48 -1.02 2.58
N GLY A 103 -12.39 -0.32 1.92
CA GLY A 103 -12.29 -0.04 0.49
C GLY A 103 -11.34 1.12 0.17
N LEU A 104 -11.28 1.49 -1.09
CA LEU A 104 -10.71 2.75 -1.56
C LEU A 104 -11.83 3.74 -1.91
N GLN A 105 -11.52 5.03 -1.87
CA GLN A 105 -12.38 6.10 -2.37
C GLN A 105 -11.52 7.26 -2.93
N PRO A 106 -12.11 8.23 -3.66
CA PRO A 106 -11.40 9.43 -4.07
C PRO A 106 -10.66 10.10 -2.92
N GLY A 107 -9.35 10.33 -3.09
CA GLY A 107 -8.53 11.02 -2.10
C GLY A 107 -8.88 12.50 -1.96
N ASN A 108 -8.43 13.12 -0.88
CA ASN A 108 -8.61 14.56 -0.67
C ASN A 108 -7.44 15.36 -1.27
N PRO A 109 -7.63 16.05 -2.42
CA PRO A 109 -6.56 16.80 -3.06
C PRO A 109 -6.21 18.09 -2.31
N SER A 110 -7.07 18.60 -1.42
CA SER A 110 -6.78 19.82 -0.65
C SER A 110 -5.67 19.63 0.38
N LEU A 111 -5.31 18.38 0.69
CA LEU A 111 -4.21 18.03 1.59
C LEU A 111 -2.86 17.95 0.86
N ILE A 112 -2.86 18.10 -0.46
CA ILE A 112 -1.66 18.06 -1.29
C ILE A 112 -1.36 19.47 -1.78
N SER A 113 -0.34 20.10 -1.20
CA SER A 113 0.16 21.40 -1.66
C SER A 113 1.46 21.23 -2.47
N GLY A 114 1.84 22.25 -3.24
CA GLY A 114 3.05 22.19 -4.08
C GLY A 114 2.91 21.37 -5.38
N CYS A 115 1.77 20.70 -5.60
CA CYS A 115 1.51 19.85 -6.76
C CYS A 115 0.10 20.05 -7.31
N ASN A 116 -0.11 19.69 -8.58
CA ASN A 116 -1.45 19.42 -9.07
C ASN A 116 -1.89 18.01 -8.67
N ALA A 117 -2.97 17.90 -7.90
CA ALA A 117 -3.49 16.65 -7.36
C ALA A 117 -4.79 16.24 -8.05
N ILE A 118 -4.83 15.01 -8.57
CA ILE A 118 -6.00 14.43 -9.24
C ILE A 118 -6.60 13.36 -8.32
N PRO A 119 -7.79 13.59 -7.74
CA PRO A 119 -8.44 12.57 -6.93
C PRO A 119 -8.92 11.40 -7.80
N ILE A 120 -8.57 10.18 -7.42
CA ILE A 120 -8.94 8.95 -8.11
C ILE A 120 -9.63 7.98 -7.15
N GLY A 121 -10.63 7.25 -7.63
CA GLY A 121 -11.39 6.29 -6.83
C GLY A 121 -11.25 4.84 -7.32
N PRO A 122 -12.07 3.92 -6.78
CA PRO A 122 -12.17 2.54 -7.26
C PRO A 122 -12.45 2.45 -8.76
N GLY A 123 -11.80 1.51 -9.43
CA GLY A 123 -11.95 1.24 -10.86
C GLY A 123 -11.12 2.14 -11.79
N PHE A 124 -10.40 3.13 -11.27
CA PHE A 124 -9.53 4.00 -12.07
C PHE A 124 -8.30 3.23 -12.56
N ASN A 125 -7.89 3.48 -13.81
CA ASN A 125 -6.65 2.94 -14.38
C ASN A 125 -5.53 3.96 -14.20
N VAL A 126 -4.66 3.74 -13.20
CA VAL A 126 -3.46 4.53 -12.98
C VAL A 126 -2.47 4.27 -14.13
N PRO A 127 -2.00 5.31 -14.83
CA PRO A 127 -1.01 5.13 -15.89
C PRO A 127 0.33 4.60 -15.35
N PRO A 128 1.16 3.98 -16.21
CA PRO A 128 2.53 3.63 -15.86
C PRO A 128 3.36 4.83 -15.37
N ASN A 129 4.37 4.58 -14.54
CA ASN A 129 5.33 5.57 -14.03
C ASN A 129 4.70 6.84 -13.45
N SER A 130 3.57 6.69 -12.77
CA SER A 130 2.83 7.78 -12.14
C SER A 130 3.00 7.72 -10.62
N THR A 131 3.03 8.90 -9.99
CA THR A 131 3.02 9.02 -8.53
C THR A 131 1.60 8.96 -8.01
N VAL A 132 1.36 8.07 -7.05
CA VAL A 132 0.10 7.93 -6.33
C VAL A 132 0.35 8.18 -4.85
N ILE A 133 -0.43 9.09 -4.27
CA ILE A 133 -0.48 9.33 -2.84
C ILE A 133 -1.66 8.56 -2.28
N LEU A 134 -1.39 7.61 -1.39
CA LEU A 134 -2.41 6.86 -0.66
C LEU A 134 -2.53 7.42 0.75
N GLN A 135 -3.63 8.09 1.04
CA GLN A 135 -3.98 8.55 2.39
C GLN A 135 -4.56 7.38 3.18
N THR A 136 -4.01 7.10 4.36
CA THR A 136 -4.36 5.88 5.12
C THR A 136 -5.72 5.98 5.83
N SER A 137 -6.28 7.18 5.92
CA SER A 137 -7.58 7.45 6.56
C SER A 137 -8.40 8.44 5.74
N ASN A 138 -9.72 8.29 5.74
CA ASN A 138 -10.62 9.28 5.16
C ASN A 138 -10.80 10.54 6.02
N GLY A 139 -10.25 10.52 7.25
CA GLY A 139 -10.32 11.60 8.22
C GLY A 139 -9.09 12.51 8.21
N ALA A 140 -8.18 12.32 7.25
CA ALA A 140 -7.01 13.15 7.08
C ALA A 140 -7.41 14.64 6.97
N ASN A 141 -6.69 15.50 7.67
CA ASN A 141 -7.02 16.91 7.83
C ASN A 141 -5.80 17.85 7.85
N THR A 142 -4.60 17.31 7.73
CA THR A 142 -3.36 18.08 7.67
C THR A 142 -2.81 18.07 6.25
N ALA A 143 -2.56 19.27 5.72
CA ALA A 143 -1.96 19.44 4.40
C ALA A 143 -0.44 19.31 4.47
N TYR A 144 0.15 18.70 3.44
CA TYR A 144 1.59 18.53 3.28
C TYR A 144 2.08 19.21 2.00
N ASP A 145 3.33 19.68 2.02
CA ASP A 145 4.02 20.19 0.83
C ASP A 145 4.69 19.05 0.05
N PHE A 146 4.23 18.83 -1.18
CA PHE A 146 4.74 17.81 -2.10
C PHE A 146 5.57 18.43 -3.24
N SER A 147 5.92 19.72 -3.15
CA SER A 147 6.69 20.43 -4.19
C SER A 147 8.02 19.75 -4.55
N ASN A 148 8.61 19.00 -3.61
CA ASN A 148 9.84 18.24 -3.80
C ASN A 148 9.70 16.98 -4.65
N ILE A 149 8.49 16.47 -4.87
CA ILE A 149 8.23 15.27 -5.67
C ILE A 149 7.49 15.56 -6.98
N CYS A 150 7.07 16.81 -7.19
CA CYS A 150 6.37 17.23 -8.40
C CYS A 150 7.27 18.06 -9.31
N SER A 151 7.53 17.53 -10.50
CA SER A 151 8.12 18.35 -11.57
C SER A 151 7.06 19.30 -12.16
N PRO A 152 7.46 20.48 -12.66
CA PRO A 152 6.53 21.39 -13.34
C PRO A 152 5.71 20.68 -14.43
N GLY A 153 4.38 20.75 -14.32
CA GLY A 153 3.46 20.12 -15.27
C GLY A 153 3.15 18.64 -15.03
N GLN A 154 3.75 18.00 -14.03
CA GLN A 154 3.36 16.66 -13.58
C GLN A 154 2.27 16.73 -12.51
N CYS A 155 1.35 15.77 -12.55
CA CYS A 155 0.28 15.63 -11.57
C CYS A 155 0.55 14.40 -10.71
N VAL A 156 0.10 14.45 -9.46
CA VAL A 156 0.03 13.27 -8.60
C VAL A 156 -1.41 12.79 -8.55
N TYR A 157 -1.60 11.48 -8.49
CA TYR A 157 -2.91 10.91 -8.21
C TYR A 157 -3.08 10.76 -6.71
N VAL A 158 -4.28 11.03 -6.20
CA VAL A 158 -4.57 10.91 -4.77
C VAL A 158 -5.73 9.95 -4.58
N ILE A 159 -5.51 8.94 -3.76
CA ILE A 159 -6.51 7.97 -3.36
C ILE A 159 -6.48 7.85 -1.84
N GLN A 160 -7.60 7.46 -1.22
CA GLN A 160 -7.63 7.29 0.22
C GLN A 160 -8.36 6.02 0.63
N ASN A 161 -8.02 5.56 1.83
CA ASN A 161 -8.78 4.56 2.54
C ASN A 161 -10.25 5.02 2.69
N ALA A 162 -11.19 4.11 2.51
CA ALA A 162 -12.61 4.39 2.72
C ALA A 162 -12.99 4.52 4.20
N CYS A 163 -12.22 3.92 5.11
CA CYS A 163 -12.45 3.99 6.54
C CYS A 163 -11.80 5.22 7.18
N THR A 164 -12.45 5.73 8.24
CA THR A 164 -11.80 6.64 9.19
C THR A 164 -11.03 5.81 10.19
N ARG A 165 -9.70 5.75 10.08
CA ARG A 165 -8.90 5.03 11.08
C ARG A 165 -9.06 5.67 12.46
N THR A 166 -8.95 4.87 13.52
CA THR A 166 -8.92 5.37 14.91
C THR A 166 -7.54 5.26 15.54
N ALA A 167 -6.59 4.65 14.83
CA ALA A 167 -5.17 4.57 15.15
C ALA A 167 -4.32 4.75 13.88
N GLY A 168 -3.06 5.17 14.04
CA GLY A 168 -2.09 5.22 12.95
C GLY A 168 -1.98 3.88 12.20
N GLY A 169 -1.82 3.95 10.89
CA GLY A 169 -1.53 2.81 10.02
C GLY A 169 -0.13 2.24 10.21
N PHE A 170 0.82 3.07 10.65
CA PHE A 170 2.23 2.71 10.75
C PHE A 170 2.77 2.72 12.19
N THR A 171 2.09 3.41 13.10
CA THR A 171 2.57 3.68 14.48
C THR A 171 3.82 4.56 14.50
N ASN A 172 3.77 5.60 15.31
CA ASN A 172 4.85 6.54 15.58
C ASN A 172 6.11 5.88 16.17
N SER A 173 7.08 6.71 16.59
CA SER A 173 8.31 6.30 17.29
C SER A 173 8.11 5.25 18.42
N GLY A 174 9.11 4.41 18.64
CA GLY A 174 9.06 3.34 19.64
C GLY A 174 10.02 2.19 19.29
N ALA A 175 9.79 1.01 19.86
CA ALA A 175 10.56 -0.19 19.52
C ALA A 175 9.74 -1.16 18.65
N GLY A 176 10.45 -1.94 17.84
CA GLY A 176 9.90 -3.06 17.11
C GLY A 176 9.78 -2.82 15.60
N THR A 177 9.86 -3.92 14.88
CA THR A 177 9.72 -3.95 13.42
C THR A 177 8.25 -3.84 13.01
N ARG A 178 8.03 -3.17 11.88
CA ARG A 178 6.76 -3.11 11.18
C ARG A 178 6.92 -3.64 9.77
N ILE A 179 5.89 -4.31 9.28
CA ILE A 179 5.80 -4.83 7.93
C ILE A 179 4.55 -4.24 7.29
N THR A 180 4.73 -3.53 6.17
CA THR A 180 3.63 -3.06 5.32
C THR A 180 3.74 -3.75 3.98
N ILE A 181 2.65 -4.33 3.48
CA ILE A 181 2.63 -5.03 2.19
C ILE A 181 1.70 -4.28 1.23
N ILE A 182 2.21 -3.90 0.08
CA ILE A 182 1.40 -3.38 -1.04
C ILE A 182 1.41 -4.40 -2.16
N GLY A 183 0.30 -4.52 -2.87
CA GLY A 183 0.26 -5.41 -4.01
C GLY A 183 -0.94 -5.21 -4.91
N LEU A 184 -0.97 -6.03 -5.94
CA LEU A 184 -2.08 -6.15 -6.87
C LEU A 184 -2.63 -7.57 -6.81
N THR A 185 -3.94 -7.71 -6.80
CA THR A 185 -4.60 -9.02 -6.97
C THR A 185 -4.54 -9.49 -8.42
N THR A 186 -4.52 -8.57 -9.38
CA THR A 186 -4.41 -8.85 -10.82
C THR A 186 -3.77 -7.66 -11.57
N PRO A 187 -2.68 -7.87 -12.34
CA PRO A 187 -1.85 -9.07 -12.32
C PRO A 187 -1.21 -9.24 -10.94
N ALA A 188 -1.05 -10.48 -10.46
CA ALA A 188 -0.73 -10.71 -9.06
C ALA A 188 0.72 -10.29 -8.72
N CYS A 189 0.87 -9.42 -7.71
CA CYS A 189 2.14 -9.20 -7.05
C CYS A 189 1.99 -8.62 -5.65
N SER A 190 3.06 -8.75 -4.86
CA SER A 190 3.08 -8.43 -3.43
C SER A 190 4.50 -8.02 -3.03
N ASN A 191 4.65 -6.81 -2.51
CA ASN A 191 5.91 -6.24 -2.06
C ASN A 191 5.82 -5.90 -0.58
N ALA A 192 6.70 -6.50 0.23
CA ALA A 192 6.78 -6.23 1.66
C ALA A 192 7.85 -5.17 1.95
N TYR A 193 7.50 -4.21 2.80
CA TYR A 193 8.35 -3.11 3.23
C TYR A 193 8.52 -3.20 4.74
N ILE A 194 9.76 -3.39 5.16
CA ILE A 194 10.11 -3.66 6.56
C ILE A 194 10.89 -2.46 7.08
N TYR A 195 10.46 -1.90 8.20
CA TYR A 195 11.16 -0.81 8.87
C TYR A 195 11.15 -1.01 10.39
N ASP A 196 12.15 -0.44 11.05
CA ASP A 196 12.32 -0.48 12.50
C ASP A 196 11.90 0.86 13.10
N ARG A 197 10.91 0.84 13.99
CA ARG A 197 10.41 2.04 14.66
C ARG A 197 11.47 2.71 15.54
N ALA A 198 12.49 1.98 15.97
CA ALA A 198 13.58 2.53 16.77
C ALA A 198 14.49 3.47 15.95
N GLN A 199 14.39 3.44 14.63
CA GLN A 199 15.16 4.28 13.72
C GLN A 199 14.38 5.52 13.25
N LEU A 200 13.09 5.63 13.61
CA LEU A 200 12.32 6.85 13.40
C LEU A 200 12.81 7.93 14.38
N VAL A 201 13.14 9.10 13.84
CA VAL A 201 13.72 10.21 14.61
C VAL A 201 12.96 11.51 14.33
N GLY A 202 13.01 12.43 15.27
CA GLY A 202 12.49 13.80 15.10
C GLY A 202 11.01 14.02 15.42
N GLY A 203 10.24 12.98 15.74
CA GLY A 203 8.79 13.08 16.00
C GLY A 203 8.00 13.36 14.73
N ASP A 204 6.97 14.20 14.81
CA ASP A 204 6.14 14.63 13.68
C ASP A 204 6.99 14.91 12.41
N GLY A 205 6.55 14.35 11.29
CA GLY A 205 7.27 14.36 10.03
C GLY A 205 8.25 13.20 9.82
N ALA A 206 8.36 12.25 10.76
CA ALA A 206 9.25 11.11 10.60
C ALA A 206 8.75 10.16 9.50
N TYR A 207 9.66 9.75 8.64
CA TYR A 207 9.36 8.92 7.47
C TYR A 207 10.37 7.79 7.28
N PHE A 208 9.94 6.82 6.49
CA PHE A 208 10.76 5.74 5.98
C PHE A 208 10.77 5.75 4.45
N ILE A 209 11.97 5.69 3.86
CA ILE A 209 12.20 5.48 2.44
C ILE A 209 12.85 4.11 2.28
N PRO A 210 12.18 3.16 1.61
CA PRO A 210 12.73 1.84 1.36
C PRO A 210 14.10 1.88 0.65
N PHE A 211 15.03 0.98 0.98
CA PHE A 211 14.89 -0.13 1.92
C PHE A 211 15.38 0.15 3.35
N SER A 212 16.04 1.27 3.60
CA SER A 212 16.74 1.49 4.88
C SER A 212 16.98 2.95 5.25
N THR A 213 16.29 3.88 4.59
CA THR A 213 16.49 5.32 4.84
C THR A 213 15.41 5.83 5.76
N TYR A 214 15.83 6.54 6.80
CA TYR A 214 14.94 7.18 7.77
C TYR A 214 15.26 8.66 7.77
N GLY A 215 14.25 9.47 8.01
CA GLY A 215 14.45 10.91 8.13
C GLY A 215 13.24 11.59 8.74
N ASN A 216 13.32 12.90 8.80
CA ASN A 216 12.23 13.75 9.25
C ASN A 216 12.13 14.95 8.30
N GLY A 217 10.97 15.09 7.65
CA GLY A 217 10.70 16.17 6.70
C GLY A 217 9.92 17.33 7.30
N GLY A 218 9.65 17.30 8.61
CA GLY A 218 8.57 18.07 9.20
C GLY A 218 7.26 17.83 8.44
N CYS A 219 6.52 18.90 8.16
CA CYS A 219 5.26 18.81 7.42
C CYS A 219 5.42 18.93 5.90
N ALA A 220 6.60 18.57 5.38
CA ALA A 220 6.84 18.34 3.96
C ALA A 220 6.81 16.84 3.65
N ALA A 221 6.41 16.49 2.43
CA ALA A 221 6.41 15.11 1.98
C ALA A 221 7.85 14.54 1.97
N PRO A 222 8.03 13.23 2.26
CA PRO A 222 9.34 12.61 2.15
C PRO A 222 9.90 12.79 0.74
N PRO A 223 11.21 13.05 0.58
CA PRO A 223 11.83 13.05 -0.74
C PRO A 223 11.68 11.65 -1.36
N VAL A 224 11.41 11.59 -2.66
CA VAL A 224 11.37 10.32 -3.42
C VAL A 224 12.46 10.31 -4.49
N THR A 225 12.99 9.11 -4.76
CA THR A 225 13.99 8.84 -5.80
C THR A 225 13.37 8.13 -6.98
#